data_AF-A0A1Y4DCH9-F1
#
_entry.id   AF-A0A1Y4DCH9-F1
#
_cell.length_a   1.000
_cell.length_b   1.000
_cell.length_c   1.000
_cell.angle_alpha   90.00
_cell.angle_beta   90.00
_cell.angle_gamma   90.00
#
_symmetry.space_group_name_H-M   'P 1'
#
loop_
_entity.id
_entity.type
_entity.pdbx_description
1 polymer ?
#
loop_
_entity_poly.entity_id
_entity_poly.type
_entity_poly.pdbx_seq_one_letter_code
_entity_poly.pdbx_strand_id
1 'polypeptide(L)'
;MMVRLGDTEILDNFAASLKEEHPDIAIEETDYYYDVETFNMCEQRECVLLTLEAWKDVHPNLVTIPLVTDCVIPYGILYAKRPSPQVAGFMARLAPLSSLHN
;
A
#
# COMPACT_ATOMS: atom_id res chain seq x y z
N MET A 1 3.96 4.13 11.40
CA MET A 1 4.42 4.91 10.25
C MET A 1 3.52 4.67 9.05
N MET A 2 3.23 5.70 8.27
CA MET A 2 2.49 5.61 7.00
C MET A 2 2.91 6.75 6.05
N VAL A 3 2.54 6.67 4.77
CA VAL A 3 2.79 7.79 3.83
C VAL A 3 2.16 9.09 4.34
N ARG A 4 2.69 10.22 3.88
CA ARG A 4 2.25 11.55 4.29
C ARG A 4 0.76 11.76 4.02
N LEU A 5 0.08 12.43 4.95
CA LEU A 5 -1.32 12.82 4.79
C LEU A 5 -1.48 13.79 3.61
N GLY A 6 -2.54 13.62 2.84
CA GLY A 6 -2.83 14.37 1.62
C GLY A 6 -2.36 13.69 0.34
N ASP A 7 -1.60 12.60 0.41
CA ASP A 7 -1.17 11.84 -0.76
C ASP A 7 -2.32 10.98 -1.33
N THR A 8 -3.16 10.42 -0.46
CA THR A 8 -4.35 9.64 -0.87
C THR A 8 -5.51 9.87 0.09
N GLU A 9 -6.69 10.16 -0.45
CA GLU A 9 -7.92 10.34 0.34
C GLU A 9 -8.27 9.10 1.18
N ILE A 10 -7.99 7.90 0.65
CA ILE A 10 -8.29 6.64 1.36
C ILE A 10 -7.45 6.51 2.63
N LEU A 11 -6.14 6.76 2.55
CA LEU A 11 -5.27 6.68 3.73
C LEU A 11 -5.50 7.84 4.69
N ASP A 12 -5.90 9.01 4.20
CA ASP A 12 -6.27 10.14 5.05
C ASP A 12 -7.50 9.82 5.90
N ASN A 13 -8.53 9.25 5.27
CA ASN A 13 -9.73 8.80 5.97
C ASN A 13 -9.41 7.69 6.98
N PHE A 14 -8.57 6.74 6.58
CA PHE A 14 -8.13 5.67 7.48
C PHE A 14 -7.36 6.21 8.70
N ALA A 15 -6.45 7.16 8.50
CA ALA A 15 -5.70 7.80 9.58
C ALA A 15 -6.63 8.62 10.51
N ALA A 16 -7.67 9.25 9.97
CA ALA A 16 -8.67 9.95 10.75
C ALA A 16 -9.47 8.98 11.63
N SER A 17 -9.98 7.88 11.06
CA SER A 17 -10.68 6.83 11.82
C SER A 17 -9.79 6.21 12.90
N LEU A 18 -8.52 5.91 12.60
CA LEU A 18 -7.58 5.41 13.61
C LEU A 18 -7.40 6.38 14.79
N LYS A 19 -7.29 7.68 14.52
CA LYS A 19 -7.14 8.69 15.59
C LYS A 19 -8.41 8.83 16.43
N GLU A 20 -9.58 8.67 15.84
CA GLU A 20 -10.87 8.76 16.54
C GLU A 20 -11.14 7.52 17.40
N GLU A 21 -10.90 6.32 16.84
CA GLU A 21 -11.21 5.04 17.50
C GLU A 21 -10.09 4.57 18.43
N HIS A 22 -8.84 4.97 18.16
CA HIS A 22 -7.64 4.53 18.87
C HIS A 22 -6.68 5.71 19.15
N PRO A 23 -7.05 6.63 20.05
CA PRO A 23 -6.29 7.86 20.30
C PRO A 23 -4.86 7.64 20.85
N ASP A 24 -4.58 6.44 21.38
CA ASP A 24 -3.25 6.07 21.88
C ASP A 24 -2.27 5.71 20.74
N ILE A 25 -2.74 5.55 19.50
CA ILE A 25 -1.89 5.27 18.34
C ILE A 25 -1.28 6.57 17.82
N ALA A 26 0.05 6.68 17.93
CA ALA A 26 0.81 7.75 17.30
C ALA A 26 1.09 7.42 15.83
N ILE A 27 0.66 8.31 14.93
CA ILE A 27 0.92 8.20 13.50
C ILE A 27 2.14 9.05 13.13
N GLU A 28 3.22 8.40 12.72
CA GLU A 28 4.38 9.04 12.10
C GLU A 28 4.28 9.00 10.57
N GLU A 29 4.56 10.13 9.90
CA GLU A 29 4.61 10.21 8.45
C GLU A 29 5.99 9.78 7.92
N THR A 30 6.00 9.10 6.78
CA THR A 30 7.19 8.80 5.99
C THR A 30 7.20 9.60 4.70
N ASP A 31 8.31 9.54 3.97
CA ASP A 31 8.33 10.00 2.58
C ASP A 31 7.44 9.13 1.68
N TYR A 32 7.19 9.63 0.47
CA TYR A 32 6.22 9.07 -0.48
C TYR A 32 6.57 7.64 -0.95
N TYR A 33 7.86 7.28 -1.03
CA TYR A 33 8.30 5.99 -1.54
C TYR A 33 8.84 5.12 -0.41
N TYR A 34 8.35 3.87 -0.32
CA TYR A 34 8.96 2.86 0.54
C TYR A 34 10.21 2.31 -0.11
N ASP A 35 11.34 2.82 0.33
CA ASP A 35 12.66 2.32 0.00
C ASP A 35 13.35 1.75 1.24
N VAL A 36 14.59 1.29 1.06
CA VAL A 36 15.40 0.70 2.12
C VAL A 36 15.60 1.68 3.29
N GLU A 37 15.68 2.99 3.02
CA GLU A 37 15.86 4.00 4.07
C GLU A 37 14.61 4.11 4.94
N THR A 38 13.42 4.07 4.34
CA THR A 38 12.15 4.06 5.07
C THR A 38 12.04 2.83 5.99
N PHE A 39 12.42 1.64 5.49
CA PHE A 39 12.42 0.41 6.31
C PHE A 39 13.44 0.49 7.46
N ASN A 40 14.65 1.00 7.19
CA ASN A 40 15.68 1.17 8.21
C ASN A 40 15.24 2.17 9.29
N MET A 41 14.61 3.28 8.92
CA MET A 41 14.06 4.23 9.90
C MET A 41 12.97 3.60 10.77
N CYS A 42 12.10 2.78 10.17
CA CYS A 42 11.06 2.07 10.90
C CYS A 42 11.65 1.12 11.96
N GLU A 43 12.72 0.40 11.61
CA GLU A 43 13.44 -0.49 12.53
C GLU A 43 14.13 0.31 13.65
N GLN A 44 14.88 1.35 13.31
CA GLN A 44 15.61 2.18 14.28
C GLN A 44 14.71 2.89 15.29
N ARG A 45 13.49 3.25 14.87
CA ARG A 45 12.50 3.91 15.73
C ARG A 45 11.53 2.94 16.40
N GLU A 46 11.73 1.63 16.23
CA GLU A 46 10.88 0.58 16.79
C GLU A 46 9.39 0.77 16.44
N CYS A 47 9.13 1.23 15.22
CA CYS A 47 7.79 1.50 14.70
C CYS A 47 7.27 0.32 13.88
N VAL A 48 5.95 0.26 13.68
CA VAL A 48 5.35 -0.54 12.60
C VAL A 48 5.09 0.35 11.38
N LEU A 49 5.36 -0.17 10.18
CA LEU A 49 5.08 0.49 8.91
C LEU A 49 3.82 -0.10 8.28
N LEU A 50 2.84 0.75 8.00
CA LEU A 50 1.67 0.36 7.21
C LEU A 50 2.14 0.03 5.78
N THR A 51 1.87 -1.18 5.30
CA THR A 51 2.27 -1.63 3.96
C THR A 51 1.10 -2.30 3.24
N LEU A 52 1.18 -2.37 1.91
CA LEU A 52 0.20 -3.13 1.13
C LEU A 52 0.48 -4.62 1.23
N GLU A 53 -0.56 -5.45 1.13
CA GLU A 53 -0.41 -6.91 1.14
C GLU A 53 0.57 -7.44 0.08
N ALA A 54 0.71 -6.74 -1.05
CA ALA A 54 1.69 -7.07 -2.09
C ALA A 54 3.17 -7.07 -1.61
N TRP A 55 3.46 -6.46 -0.46
CA TRP A 55 4.78 -6.47 0.18
C TRP A 55 5.00 -7.66 1.11
N LYS A 56 3.97 -8.47 1.33
CA LYS A 56 4.08 -9.69 2.13
C LYS A 56 5.12 -10.62 1.50
N ASP A 57 6.03 -11.10 2.34
CA ASP A 57 7.10 -12.03 1.97
C ASP A 57 8.09 -11.50 0.91
N VAL A 58 8.12 -10.18 0.66
CA VAL A 58 9.06 -9.57 -0.28
C VAL A 58 10.52 -9.76 0.14
N HIS A 59 10.78 -9.87 1.44
CA HIS A 59 12.11 -10.08 2.00
C HIS A 59 12.03 -10.85 3.32
N PRO A 60 12.90 -11.85 3.58
CA PRO A 60 12.83 -12.70 4.77
C PRO A 60 13.01 -11.96 6.10
N ASN A 61 13.67 -10.80 6.08
CA ASN A 61 13.85 -9.96 7.27
C ASN A 61 12.72 -8.94 7.49
N LEU A 62 11.73 -8.88 6.60
CA LEU A 62 10.55 -8.02 6.76
C LEU A 62 9.38 -8.89 7.17
N VAL A 63 9.08 -8.89 8.47
CA VAL A 63 7.93 -9.62 9.02
C VAL A 63 6.70 -8.74 8.90
N THR A 64 5.65 -9.28 8.27
CA THR A 64 4.36 -8.59 8.15
C THR A 64 3.39 -9.09 9.21
N ILE A 65 2.67 -8.16 9.83
CA ILE A 65 1.59 -8.44 10.77
C ILE A 65 0.28 -8.14 10.03
N PRO A 66 -0.65 -9.10 9.91
CA PRO A 66 -1.93 -8.86 9.26
C PRO A 66 -2.73 -7.78 10.00
N LEU A 67 -3.16 -6.76 9.26
CA LEU A 67 -4.06 -5.73 9.77
C LEU A 67 -5.50 -6.11 9.38
N VAL A 68 -6.38 -6.29 10.36
CA VAL A 68 -7.80 -6.53 10.12
C VAL A 68 -8.48 -5.16 9.96
N THR A 69 -8.84 -4.80 8.73
CA THR A 69 -9.50 -3.54 8.41
C THR A 69 -10.35 -3.69 7.16
N ASP A 70 -11.42 -2.90 7.06
CA ASP A 70 -12.25 -2.78 5.86
C ASP A 70 -11.66 -1.79 4.83
N CYS A 71 -10.54 -1.12 5.16
CA CYS A 71 -9.86 -0.20 4.27
C CYS A 71 -9.15 -0.96 3.14
N VAL A 72 -9.53 -0.66 1.89
CA VAL A 72 -8.95 -1.29 0.69
C VAL A 72 -8.31 -0.23 -0.20
N ILE A 73 -7.08 -0.51 -0.64
CA ILE A 73 -6.36 0.34 -1.60
C ILE A 73 -6.45 -0.28 -3.00
N PRO A 74 -7.11 0.40 -3.97
CA PRO A 74 -7.14 -0.09 -5.35
C PRO A 74 -5.76 0.06 -5.99
N TYR A 75 -5.33 -0.96 -6.72
CA TYR A 75 -4.12 -0.91 -7.54
C TYR A 75 -4.41 -1.49 -8.92
N GLY A 76 -3.56 -1.15 -9.88
CA GLY A 76 -3.76 -1.57 -11.26
C GLY A 76 -2.60 -1.22 -12.17
N ILE A 77 -2.77 -1.53 -13.45
CA ILE A 77 -1.76 -1.31 -14.47
C ILE A 77 -2.11 -0.04 -15.25
N LEU A 78 -1.16 0.90 -15.27
CA LEU A 78 -1.23 2.08 -16.13
C LEU A 78 -0.65 1.75 -17.50
N TYR A 79 -1.43 2.02 -18.56
CA TYR A 79 -1.00 1.85 -19.95
C TYR A 79 -1.57 2.96 -20.83
N ALA A 80 -0.99 3.14 -22.02
CA ALA A 80 -1.40 4.19 -22.94
C ALA A 80 -2.87 4.05 -23.37
N LYS A 81 -3.61 5.17 -23.44
CA LYS A 81 -5.00 5.20 -23.96
C LYS A 81 -5.14 4.61 -25.37
N ARG A 82 -4.07 4.66 -26.17
CA ARG A 82 -3.94 4.01 -27.47
C ARG A 82 -2.73 3.06 -27.42
N PRO A 83 -2.89 1.84 -26.89
CA PRO A 83 -1.79 0.90 -26.75
C PRO A 83 -1.39 0.32 -28.10
N SER A 84 -0.14 -0.15 -28.21
CA SER A 84 0.26 -0.98 -29.35
C SER A 84 -0.52 -2.31 -29.35
N PRO A 85 -0.60 -3.03 -30.49
CA PRO A 85 -1.24 -4.34 -30.53
C PRO A 85 -0.70 -5.33 -29.49
N GLN A 86 0.60 -5.24 -29.17
CA GLN A 86 1.24 -6.07 -28.15
C GLN A 86 0.73 -5.77 -26.74
N VAL A 87 0.65 -4.48 -26.38
CA VAL A 87 0.14 -4.06 -25.06
C VAL A 87 -1.35 -4.38 -24.94
N ALA A 88 -2.14 -4.14 -25.99
CA ALA A 88 -3.56 -4.51 -26.00
C ALA A 88 -3.76 -6.02 -25.81
N GLY A 89 -2.97 -6.84 -26.51
CA GLY A 89 -3.02 -8.29 -26.37
C GLY A 89 -2.59 -8.78 -24.98
N PHE A 90 -1.66 -8.08 -24.33
CA PHE A 90 -1.27 -8.35 -22.94
C PHE A 90 -2.42 -8.02 -21.97
N MET A 91 -3.01 -6.84 -22.06
CA MET A 91 -4.14 -6.42 -21.22
C MET A 91 -5.35 -7.35 -21.37
N ALA A 92 -5.65 -7.81 -22.60
CA ALA A 92 -6.74 -8.74 -22.85
C ALA A 92 -6.54 -10.11 -22.17
N ARG A 93 -5.28 -10.56 -22.01
CA ARG A 93 -4.96 -11.79 -21.27
C ARG A 93 -4.97 -11.60 -19.75
N LEU A 94 -4.72 -10.39 -19.27
CA LEU A 94 -4.78 -10.06 -17.84
C LEU A 94 -6.20 -9.81 -17.32
N ALA A 95 -7.11 -9.30 -18.15
CA ALA A 95 -8.47 -8.92 -17.73
C ALA A 95 -9.27 -10.05 -17.03
N PRO A 96 -9.17 -11.34 -17.42
CA PRO A 96 -9.83 -12.42 -16.69
C PRO A 96 -9.22 -12.70 -15.32
N LEU A 97 -7.95 -12.35 -15.09
CA LEU A 97 -7.26 -12.60 -13.83
C LEU A 97 -7.62 -11.58 -12.75
N SER A 98 -8.02 -10.37 -13.15
CA SER A 98 -8.44 -9.32 -12.21
C SER A 98 -9.81 -9.57 -11.58
N SER A 99 -10.57 -10.56 -12.06
CA SER A 99 -11.89 -10.95 -11.51
C SER A 99 -11.84 -12.12 -10.53
N LEU A 100 -10.65 -12.69 -10.28
CA LEU A 100 -10.45 -13.83 -9.36
C LEU A 100 -10.18 -13.42 -7.90
N HIS A 101 -10.01 -12.13 -7.61
CA HIS A 101 -9.65 -11.61 -6.28
C HIS A 101 -10.74 -10.76 -5.60
N ASN A 102 -12.02 -10.98 -5.97
CA ASN A 102 -13.17 -10.44 -5.25
C ASN A 102 -13.96 -11.58 -4.60
#